data_AF-A0A7S2BNN5-F1
#
_entry.id   AF-A0A7S2BNN5-F1
#
_cell.length_a   1.000
_cell.length_b   1.000
_cell.length_c   1.000
_cell.angle_alpha   90.00
_cell.angle_beta   90.00
_cell.angle_gamma   90.00
#
_symmetry.space_group_name_H-M   'P 1'
#
loop_
_entity.id
_entity.type
_entity.pdbx_description
1 polymer ?
#
loop_
_entity_poly.entity_id
_entity_poly.type
_entity_poly.pdbx_seq_one_letter_code
_entity_poly.pdbx_strand_id
1 'polypeptide(L)'
;ISFSMVLQELGQKLESAMKKLSAATLVDEEVLNTMLNDISRALLEADVNVKLCMQMKNSIRTRVNLEESPAGSDRRKLIKRAVIDELVGMVNPEAEVYQMQKGQP
;
A
#
# COMPACT_ATOMS: atom_id res chain seq x y z
N ILE A 1 -8.41 18.55 -17.96
CA ILE A 1 -7.39 18.24 -16.92
C ILE A 1 -7.93 17.07 -16.11
N SER A 2 -7.51 15.85 -16.48
CA SER A 2 -8.09 14.57 -16.03
C SER A 2 -7.43 14.02 -14.75
N PHE A 3 -6.60 14.82 -14.07
CA PHE A 3 -5.83 14.42 -12.89
C PHE A 3 -6.71 14.12 -11.67
N SER A 4 -7.89 14.74 -11.57
CA SER A 4 -8.85 14.46 -10.49
C SER A 4 -9.51 13.08 -10.65
N MET A 5 -9.74 12.61 -11.89
CA MET A 5 -10.36 11.31 -12.12
C MET A 5 -9.43 10.15 -11.77
N VAL A 6 -8.16 10.19 -12.21
CA VAL A 6 -7.22 9.06 -12.00
C VAL A 6 -6.87 8.88 -10.52
N LEU A 7 -6.58 9.97 -9.80
CA LEU A 7 -6.24 9.87 -8.37
C LEU A 7 -7.45 9.46 -7.52
N GLN A 8 -8.64 9.95 -7.89
CA GLN A 8 -9.87 9.56 -7.22
C GLN A 8 -10.22 8.09 -7.48
N GLU A 9 -10.02 7.60 -8.71
CA GLU A 9 -10.18 6.18 -9.06
C GLU A 9 -9.18 5.29 -8.31
N LEU A 10 -7.91 5.69 -8.23
CA LEU A 10 -6.90 4.98 -7.45
C LEU A 10 -7.30 4.93 -5.97
N GLY A 11 -7.66 6.07 -5.38
CA GLY A 11 -8.10 6.16 -3.99
C GLY A 11 -9.30 5.27 -3.71
N GLN A 12 -10.30 5.27 -4.60
CA GLN A 12 -11.49 4.41 -4.47
C GLN A 12 -11.15 2.92 -4.55
N LYS A 13 -10.25 2.51 -5.45
CA LYS A 13 -9.82 1.10 -5.58
C LYS A 13 -9.07 0.64 -4.34
N LEU A 14 -8.16 1.47 -3.82
CA LEU A 14 -7.43 1.19 -2.59
C LEU A 14 -8.37 1.10 -1.38
N GLU A 15 -9.28 2.06 -1.21
CA GLU A 15 -10.25 2.04 -0.11
C GLU A 15 -11.16 0.81 -0.19
N SER A 16 -11.61 0.46 -1.40
CA SER A 16 -12.44 -0.72 -1.64
C SER A 16 -11.71 -2.01 -1.26
N ALA A 17 -10.45 -2.18 -1.66
CA ALA A 17 -9.64 -3.34 -1.28
C ALA A 17 -9.47 -3.44 0.25
N MET A 18 -9.23 -2.32 0.92
CA MET A 18 -9.08 -2.26 2.38
C MET A 18 -10.40 -2.48 3.14
N LYS A 19 -11.54 -2.04 2.57
CA LYS A 19 -12.88 -2.32 3.09
C LYS A 19 -13.22 -3.81 2.99
N LYS A 20 -12.89 -4.48 1.87
CA LYS A 20 -13.06 -5.93 1.72
C LYS A 20 -12.33 -6.71 2.82
N LEU A 21 -11.07 -6.35 3.10
CA LEU A 21 -10.29 -6.94 4.20
C LEU A 21 -10.95 -6.70 5.57
N SER A 22 -11.53 -5.52 5.78
CA SER A 22 -12.18 -5.17 7.05
C SER A 22 -13.48 -5.93 7.29
N ALA A 23 -14.21 -6.19 6.21
CA ALA A 23 -15.49 -6.92 6.21
C ALA A 23 -15.31 -8.45 6.25
N ALA A 24 -14.15 -8.97 5.86
CA ALA A 24 -13.86 -10.39 5.92
C ALA A 24 -13.86 -10.89 7.38
N THR A 25 -14.66 -11.93 7.65
CA THR A 25 -14.80 -12.55 8.98
C THR A 25 -13.54 -13.30 9.40
N LEU A 26 -12.83 -13.90 8.42
CA LEU A 26 -11.55 -14.58 8.60
C LEU A 26 -10.54 -13.97 7.62
N VAL A 27 -9.37 -13.61 8.13
CA VAL A 27 -8.28 -13.07 7.32
C VAL A 27 -7.28 -14.18 7.08
N ASP A 28 -7.46 -14.86 5.95
CA ASP A 28 -6.60 -15.93 5.46
C ASP A 28 -5.57 -15.39 4.46
N GLU A 29 -4.57 -16.21 4.15
CA GLU A 29 -3.54 -15.88 3.17
C GLU A 29 -4.12 -15.61 1.78
N GLU A 30 -5.20 -16.30 1.40
CA GLU A 30 -5.90 -16.08 0.13
C GLU A 30 -6.53 -14.68 0.05
N VAL A 31 -7.16 -14.23 1.14
CA VAL A 31 -7.76 -12.89 1.23
C VAL A 31 -6.69 -11.81 1.16
N LEU A 32 -5.57 -12.03 1.85
CA LEU A 32 -4.41 -11.13 1.80
C LEU A 32 -3.83 -11.06 0.38
N ASN A 33 -3.63 -12.19 -0.28
CA ASN A 33 -3.10 -12.25 -1.64
C ASN A 33 -4.03 -11.58 -2.66
N THR A 34 -5.34 -11.77 -2.50
CA THR A 34 -6.35 -11.11 -3.35
C THR A 34 -6.31 -9.59 -3.18
N MET A 35 -6.25 -9.12 -1.92
CA MET A 35 -6.12 -7.70 -1.62
C MET A 35 -4.84 -7.09 -2.22
N LEU A 36 -3.69 -7.76 -2.03
CA LEU A 36 -2.41 -7.31 -2.57
C LEU A 36 -2.42 -7.25 -4.10
N ASN A 37 -3.11 -8.18 -4.77
CA ASN A 37 -3.28 -8.17 -6.22
C ASN A 37 -4.17 -7.02 -6.69
N ASP A 38 -5.30 -6.76 -6.01
CA ASP A 38 -6.19 -5.62 -6.31
C ASP A 38 -5.41 -4.29 -6.18
N ILE A 39 -4.61 -4.13 -5.11
CA ILE A 39 -3.78 -2.94 -4.88
C ILE A 39 -2.70 -2.82 -5.97
N SER A 40 -2.01 -3.92 -6.28
CA SER A 40 -0.95 -3.91 -7.30
C SER A 40 -1.50 -3.55 -8.68
N ARG A 41 -2.68 -4.06 -9.04
CA ARG A 41 -3.34 -3.71 -10.29
C ARG A 41 -3.70 -2.23 -10.36
N ALA A 42 -4.23 -1.67 -9.28
CA ALA A 42 -4.55 -0.25 -9.22
C ALA A 42 -3.29 0.63 -9.32
N LEU A 43 -2.17 0.22 -8.70
CA LEU A 43 -0.89 0.93 -8.81
C LEU A 43 -0.29 0.86 -10.23
N LEU A 44 -0.44 -0.28 -10.92
CA LEU A 44 -0.01 -0.43 -12.31
C LEU A 44 -0.82 0.45 -13.26
N GLU A 45 -2.13 0.56 -13.05
CA GLU A 45 -3.01 1.48 -13.80
C GLU A 45 -2.68 2.96 -13.54
N ALA A 46 -2.04 3.26 -12.41
CA ALA A 46 -1.54 4.59 -12.06
C ALA A 46 -0.10 4.86 -12.54
N ASP A 47 0.43 4.04 -13.46
CA ASP A 47 1.79 4.13 -14.01
C ASP A 47 2.93 4.02 -12.96
N VAL A 48 2.70 3.30 -11.87
CA VAL A 48 3.77 2.96 -10.89
C VAL A 48 4.64 1.82 -11.43
N ASN A 49 5.96 1.91 -11.21
CA ASN A 49 6.92 0.92 -11.68
C ASN A 49 6.62 -0.48 -11.12
N VAL A 50 6.48 -1.47 -12.00
CA VAL A 50 6.23 -2.88 -11.68
C VAL A 50 7.21 -3.42 -10.62
N LYS A 51 8.49 -3.02 -10.68
CA LYS A 51 9.51 -3.47 -9.73
C LYS A 51 9.19 -2.99 -8.30
N LEU A 52 8.74 -1.75 -8.15
CA LEU A 52 8.35 -1.19 -6.85
C LEU A 52 7.11 -1.90 -6.31
N CYS A 53 6.12 -2.15 -7.18
CA CYS A 53 4.92 -2.92 -6.81
C CYS A 53 5.26 -4.33 -6.31
N MET A 54 6.20 -5.02 -6.98
CA MET A 54 6.66 -6.34 -6.56
C MET A 54 7.40 -6.30 -5.21
N GLN A 55 8.27 -5.30 -5.01
CA GLN A 55 8.98 -5.11 -3.75
C GLN A 55 8.03 -4.85 -2.59
N MET A 56 7.06 -3.95 -2.77
CA MET A 56 6.00 -3.66 -1.79
C MET A 56 5.23 -4.93 -1.42
N LYS A 57 4.79 -5.71 -2.42
CA LYS A 57 4.05 -6.96 -2.18
C LYS A 57 4.86 -7.98 -1.39
N ASN A 58 6.13 -8.16 -1.72
CA ASN A 58 7.01 -9.09 -1.00
C ASN A 58 7.28 -8.61 0.42
N SER A 59 7.53 -7.32 0.61
CA SER A 59 7.80 -6.74 1.92
C SER A 59 6.59 -6.82 2.85
N ILE A 60 5.36 -6.61 2.33
CA ILE A 60 4.13 -6.82 3.11
C ILE A 60 3.97 -8.29 3.49
N ARG A 61 4.23 -9.25 2.59
CA ARG A 61 4.18 -10.67 2.91
C ARG A 61 5.18 -11.05 4.02
N THR A 62 6.37 -10.47 4.02
CA THR A 62 7.37 -10.72 5.07
C THR A 62 6.98 -10.08 6.40
N ARG A 63 6.38 -8.88 6.41
CA ARG A 63 5.94 -8.21 7.65
C ARG A 63 4.66 -8.79 8.23
N VAL A 64 3.75 -9.26 7.40
CA VAL A 64 2.49 -9.86 7.83
C VAL A 64 2.75 -11.33 8.13
N ASN A 65 3.33 -11.61 9.30
CA ASN A 65 3.45 -12.98 9.79
C ASN A 65 2.10 -13.43 10.34
N LEU A 66 1.32 -14.16 9.52
CA LEU A 66 -0.04 -14.59 9.86
C LEU A 66 -0.08 -15.57 11.05
N GLU A 67 1.03 -16.26 11.32
CA GLU A 67 1.14 -17.27 12.37
C GLU A 67 1.38 -16.67 13.77
N GLU A 68 2.13 -15.57 13.87
CA GLU A 68 2.47 -14.93 15.15
C GLU A 68 1.48 -13.84 15.57
N SER A 69 0.61 -13.39 14.66
CA SER A 69 -0.27 -12.26 14.92
C SER A 69 -1.57 -12.70 15.62
N PRO A 70 -1.93 -12.12 16.79
CA PRO A 70 -3.12 -12.52 17.54
C PRO A 70 -4.39 -12.45 16.67
N ALA A 71 -5.14 -13.53 16.67
CA ALA A 71 -6.34 -13.68 15.84
C ALA A 71 -7.38 -12.61 16.18
N GLY A 72 -8.04 -12.07 15.15
CA GLY A 72 -9.15 -11.13 15.32
C GLY A 72 -8.86 -9.69 14.87
N SER A 73 -9.16 -8.72 15.73
CA SER A 73 -9.14 -7.29 15.34
C SER A 73 -7.72 -6.73 15.12
N ASP A 74 -6.73 -7.28 15.81
CA ASP A 74 -5.36 -6.79 15.76
C ASP A 74 -4.64 -7.21 14.48
N ARG A 75 -4.91 -8.42 13.97
CA ARG A 75 -4.42 -8.86 12.64
C ARG A 75 -4.84 -7.93 11.51
N ARG A 76 -6.11 -7.47 11.53
CA ARG A 76 -6.63 -6.52 10.53
C ARG A 76 -5.94 -5.17 10.61
N LYS A 77 -5.73 -4.64 11.82
CA LYS A 77 -5.02 -3.37 12.02
C LYS A 77 -3.56 -3.48 11.58
N LEU A 78 -2.89 -4.59 11.88
CA LEU A 78 -1.50 -4.83 11.52
C LEU A 78 -1.31 -4.85 10.00
N ILE A 79 -2.17 -5.57 9.27
CA ILE A 79 -2.12 -5.59 7.80
C ILE A 79 -2.34 -4.20 7.23
N LYS A 80 -3.36 -3.47 7.72
CA LYS A 80 -3.62 -2.10 7.27
C LYS A 80 -2.43 -1.19 7.51
N ARG A 81 -1.81 -1.31 8.68
CA ARG A 81 -0.64 -0.50 9.04
C ARG A 81 0.55 -0.82 8.15
N ALA A 82 0.84 -2.11 7.93
CA ALA A 82 1.91 -2.55 7.05
C ALA A 82 1.72 -2.02 5.61
N VAL A 83 0.50 -2.08 5.07
CA VAL A 83 0.20 -1.54 3.73
C VAL A 83 0.44 -0.03 3.67
N ILE A 84 -0.04 0.73 4.65
CA ILE A 84 0.13 2.19 4.68
C ILE A 84 1.62 2.55 4.82
N ASP A 85 2.34 1.90 5.72
CA ASP A 85 3.76 2.18 5.96
C ASP A 85 4.60 1.91 4.71
N GLU A 86 4.27 0.88 3.94
CA GLU A 86 4.93 0.57 2.65
C GLU A 86 4.56 1.57 1.56
N LEU A 87 3.29 1.97 1.45
CA LEU A 87 2.85 3.00 0.51
C LEU A 87 3.53 4.35 0.82
N VAL A 88 3.62 4.72 2.11
CA VAL A 88 4.34 5.92 2.55
C VAL A 88 5.83 5.81 2.25
N GLY A 89 6.44 4.65 2.51
CA GLY A 89 7.84 4.39 2.19
C GLY A 89 8.18 4.52 0.71
N MET A 90 7.24 4.16 -0.19
CA MET A 90 7.44 4.36 -1.64
C MET A 90 7.37 5.82 -2.08
N VAL A 91 6.63 6.66 -1.36
CA VAL A 91 6.40 8.07 -1.73
C VAL A 91 7.38 9.00 -1.03
N ASN A 92 7.87 8.62 0.15
CA ASN A 92 8.70 9.49 0.97
C ASN A 92 10.18 9.35 0.58
N PRO A 93 10.80 10.37 -0.05
CA PRO A 93 12.23 10.42 -0.14
C PRO A 93 12.77 10.71 1.27
N GLU A 94 13.52 9.79 1.86
CA GLU A 94 14.25 10.05 3.12
C GLU A 94 15.34 11.14 2.97
N ALA A 95 15.45 11.77 1.79
CA ALA A 95 16.41 12.81 1.49
C ALA A 95 16.05 14.11 2.21
N GLU A 96 17.05 14.74 2.84
CA GLU A 96 16.92 16.09 3.39
C GLU A 96 16.43 17.05 2.30
N VAL A 97 15.43 17.87 2.65
CA VAL A 97 14.90 18.90 1.74
C VAL A 97 16.05 19.80 1.35
N TYR A 98 16.41 19.79 0.06
CA TYR A 98 17.44 20.67 -0.47
C TYR A 98 17.04 22.12 -0.22
N GLN A 99 17.70 22.77 0.74
CA GLN A 99 17.49 24.18 1.02
C GLN A 99 18.28 24.98 -0.02
N MET A 100 17.56 25.50 -1.02
CA MET A 100 18.14 26.38 -2.01
C MET A 100 18.78 27.59 -1.30
N GLN A 101 20.10 27.70 -1.37
CA GLN A 101 20.82 28.89 -0.91
C GLN A 101 20.84 29.91 -2.05
N LYS A 102 20.27 31.09 -1.80
CA LYS A 102 20.18 32.17 -2.80
C LYS A 102 21.59 32.58 -3.26
N GLY A 103 21.89 32.36 -4.54
CA GLY A 103 23.14 32.82 -5.18
C GLY A 103 24.20 31.75 -5.43
N GLN A 104 23.91 30.47 -5.22
CA GLN A 104 24.73 29.37 -5.76
C GLN A 104 24.08 28.82 -7.05
N PRO A 105 24.86 28.54 -8.11
CA PRO A 105 24.35 27.96 -9.35
C PRO A 105 23.83 26.53 -9.17
#